data_AF-A0A9N8I037-F1
#
_entry.id   AF-A0A9N8I037-F1
#
_cell.length_a   1.000
_cell.length_b   1.000
_cell.length_c   1.000
_cell.angle_alpha   90.00
_cell.angle_beta   90.00
_cell.angle_gamma   90.00
#
_symmetry.space_group_name_H-M   'P 1'
#
loop_
_entity.id
_entity.type
_entity.pdbx_description
1 polymer ?
#
loop_
_entity_poly.entity_id
_entity_poly.type
_entity_poly.pdbx_seq_one_letter_code
_entity_poly.pdbx_strand_id
1 'polypeptide(L)'
;MFDMVYPETLFTIRPSSTATKHDVTVESYPPNLVTANTSDGVHLYLQYNLNVVDQVAEGDGTGVILTLPEEQLLYVRVRTGYHAQILPGFTNLSHLQADTRATLTADCSSLTPSSSSQEDQRLRLDVTVKNDATMYLKSTDVGAELDLSGGAVMIYQGNVMGHRNVVESHARLYLQGTILPGAETQISSSAIATIDGDIRGHVTADDWAIVELVTTDNANVNQTNNSITGTIQARNAASINVGPYGNCDRVTTESNAICSIGIIGNITTHNFSEPTEWTRHGTVLCSSATTAITTTRGVLSLLLTAFAWWIGS
;
A
#
# COMPACT_ATOMS: atom_id res chain seq x y z
N MET A 1 37.96 4.76 -5.53
CA MET A 1 36.71 5.54 -5.49
C MET A 1 36.32 5.55 -4.02
N PHE A 2 36.51 6.66 -3.32
CA PHE A 2 36.15 6.73 -1.91
C PHE A 2 34.63 6.76 -1.85
N ASP A 3 34.01 5.78 -1.19
CA ASP A 3 32.62 5.89 -0.79
C ASP A 3 32.53 7.04 0.20
N MET A 4 32.08 8.20 -0.27
CA MET A 4 31.69 9.29 0.62
C MET A 4 30.50 8.79 1.43
N VAL A 5 30.73 8.50 2.70
CA VAL A 5 29.70 8.18 3.67
C VAL A 5 29.10 9.52 4.11
N TYR A 6 27.91 9.84 3.60
CA TYR A 6 27.16 11.00 4.08
C TYR A 6 26.53 10.67 5.44
N PRO A 7 26.43 11.64 6.37
CA PRO A 7 25.77 11.42 7.65
C PRO A 7 24.30 11.06 7.43
N GLU A 8 23.76 10.17 8.28
CA GLU A 8 22.33 9.86 8.32
C GLU A 8 21.54 11.13 8.68
N THR A 9 21.11 11.86 7.64
CA THR A 9 20.43 13.15 7.77
C THR A 9 18.94 12.97 7.49
N LEU A 10 18.10 13.45 8.40
CA LEU A 10 16.67 13.54 8.17
C LEU A 10 16.30 14.89 7.54
N PHE A 11 15.60 14.85 6.41
CA PHE A 11 15.02 16.03 5.77
C PHE A 11 13.55 16.18 6.17
N THR A 12 13.24 17.17 7.00
CA THR A 12 11.88 17.47 7.44
C THR A 12 11.30 18.59 6.57
N ILE A 13 10.23 18.31 5.85
CA ILE A 13 9.48 19.27 5.03
C ILE A 13 8.21 19.64 5.80
N ARG A 14 8.05 20.91 6.16
CA ARG A 14 6.91 21.40 6.93
C ARG A 14 6.20 22.57 6.23
N PRO A 15 4.87 22.65 6.35
CA PRO A 15 4.13 23.78 5.85
C PRO A 15 4.30 25.02 6.75
N SER A 16 4.00 26.19 6.18
CA SER A 16 3.88 27.45 6.90
C SER A 16 2.67 28.21 6.40
N SER A 17 1.71 28.44 7.30
CA SER A 17 0.50 29.23 7.04
C SER A 17 0.75 30.74 6.98
N THR A 18 1.92 31.19 7.45
CA THR A 18 2.31 32.62 7.45
C THR A 18 3.29 32.95 6.33
N ALA A 19 3.80 31.94 5.62
CA ALA A 19 4.70 32.12 4.50
C ALA A 19 3.90 32.66 3.30
N THR A 20 4.41 33.69 2.65
CA THR A 20 3.88 34.12 1.36
C THR A 20 4.32 33.14 0.27
N LYS A 21 3.71 33.22 -0.92
CA LYS A 21 3.99 32.37 -2.10
C LYS A 21 5.48 32.35 -2.54
N HIS A 22 6.37 33.09 -1.91
CA HIS A 22 7.80 33.10 -2.24
C HIS A 22 8.70 32.73 -1.05
N ASP A 23 8.13 32.45 0.11
CA ASP A 23 8.88 32.22 1.34
C ASP A 23 9.18 30.73 1.51
N VAL A 24 10.31 30.30 0.94
CA VAL A 24 10.90 28.99 1.21
C VAL A 24 12.13 29.18 2.09
N THR A 25 12.16 28.52 3.25
CA THR A 25 13.33 28.53 4.13
C THR A 25 13.96 27.15 4.21
N VAL A 26 15.28 27.12 4.28
CA VAL A 26 16.07 25.90 4.47
C VAL A 26 16.98 26.15 5.67
N GLU A 27 16.69 25.44 6.76
CA GLU A 27 17.49 25.44 7.98
C GLU A 27 18.22 24.11 8.07
N SER A 28 19.44 24.10 8.58
CA SER A 28 20.21 22.86 8.75
C SER A 28 21.00 22.87 10.05
N TYR A 29 21.17 21.67 10.60
CA TYR A 29 22.05 21.42 11.73
C TYR A 29 23.07 20.33 11.36
N PRO A 30 24.38 20.61 11.45
CA PRO A 30 24.96 21.93 11.72
C PRO A 30 24.62 22.97 10.63
N PRO A 31 24.76 24.29 10.90
CA PRO A 31 24.46 25.31 9.92
C PRO A 31 25.25 25.14 8.61
N ASN A 32 24.58 25.38 7.49
CA ASN A 32 25.12 25.23 6.13
C ASN A 32 25.51 23.79 5.75
N LEU A 33 24.94 22.77 6.41
CA LEU A 33 25.13 21.36 6.03
C LEU A 33 24.72 21.11 4.58
N VAL A 34 23.69 21.80 4.11
CA VAL A 34 23.22 21.73 2.73
C VAL A 34 23.19 23.12 2.08
N THR A 35 23.41 23.15 0.77
CA THR A 35 23.14 24.28 -0.09
C THR A 35 21.88 24.01 -0.89
N ALA A 36 21.00 25.01 -0.95
CA ALA A 36 19.80 24.98 -1.76
C ALA A 36 20.05 25.66 -3.11
N ASN A 37 19.58 25.04 -4.20
CA ASN A 37 19.64 25.61 -5.55
C ASN A 37 18.32 25.37 -6.28
N THR A 38 17.90 26.34 -7.09
CA THR A 38 16.75 26.22 -8.00
C THR A 38 17.28 26.27 -9.43
N SER A 39 17.31 25.13 -10.12
CA SER A 39 17.90 25.06 -11.46
C SER A 39 16.97 25.56 -12.57
N ASP A 40 15.66 25.57 -12.34
CA ASP A 40 14.63 25.89 -13.33
C ASP A 40 13.48 26.76 -12.78
N GLY A 41 13.64 27.29 -11.56
CA GLY A 41 12.62 28.08 -10.87
C GLY A 41 11.42 27.27 -10.36
N VAL A 42 11.42 25.95 -10.51
CA VAL A 42 10.32 25.06 -10.09
C VAL A 42 10.80 24.03 -9.07
N HIS A 43 11.98 23.45 -9.30
CA HIS A 43 12.54 22.41 -8.46
C HIS A 43 13.58 22.98 -7.50
N LEU A 44 13.39 22.68 -6.21
CA LEU A 44 14.38 22.92 -5.16
C LEU A 44 15.27 21.70 -5.03
N TYR A 45 16.57 21.87 -5.30
CA TYR A 45 17.58 20.84 -5.10
C TYR A 45 18.41 21.17 -3.87
N LEU A 46 18.61 20.16 -3.01
CA LEU A 46 19.53 20.24 -1.89
C LEU A 46 20.78 19.42 -2.19
N GLN A 47 21.93 20.02 -1.96
CA GLN A 47 23.23 19.36 -2.09
C GLN A 47 24.01 19.52 -0.78
N TYR A 48 24.69 18.48 -0.33
CA TYR A 48 25.57 18.59 0.82
C TYR A 48 26.72 19.56 0.57
N ASN A 49 27.00 20.38 1.58
CA ASN A 49 28.20 21.18 1.65
C ASN A 49 29.33 20.31 2.21
N LEU A 50 30.20 19.84 1.32
CA LEU A 50 31.29 18.91 1.66
C LEU A 50 32.22 19.48 2.75
N ASN A 51 32.41 20.81 2.81
CA ASN A 51 33.25 21.43 3.85
C ASN A 51 32.68 21.29 5.26
N VAL A 52 31.36 21.11 5.37
CA VAL A 52 30.64 20.96 6.64
C VAL A 52 30.42 19.47 6.95
N VAL A 53 30.09 18.67 5.94
CA VAL A 53 29.87 17.22 6.10
C VAL A 53 31.08 16.52 6.70
N ASP A 54 32.30 16.85 6.25
CA ASP A 54 33.53 16.23 6.75
C ASP A 54 33.81 16.53 8.24
N GLN A 55 33.06 17.46 8.84
CA GLN A 55 33.18 17.88 10.24
C GLN A 55 32.09 17.29 11.14
N VAL A 56 31.08 16.61 10.55
CA VAL A 56 30.01 15.96 11.29
C VAL A 56 30.45 14.55 11.66
N ALA A 57 30.48 14.23 12.95
CA ALA A 57 30.70 12.85 13.38
C ALA A 57 29.44 11.99 13.12
N GLU A 58 29.63 10.72 12.76
CA GLU A 58 28.51 9.77 12.68
C GLU A 58 27.73 9.76 13.99
N GLY A 59 26.41 10.01 13.91
CA GLY A 59 25.50 10.04 15.06
C GLY A 59 25.22 11.42 15.65
N ASP A 60 25.87 12.49 15.18
CA ASP A 60 25.60 13.86 15.64
C ASP A 60 24.34 14.45 14.99
N GLY A 61 23.16 13.98 15.39
CA GLY A 61 21.85 14.68 15.28
C GLY A 61 21.61 15.57 14.05
N THR A 62 22.04 15.15 12.86
CA THR A 62 21.99 15.97 11.65
C THR A 62 20.58 16.07 11.11
N GLY A 63 20.20 17.27 10.68
CA GLY A 63 18.86 17.49 10.14
C GLY A 63 18.80 18.70 9.23
N VAL A 64 17.87 18.63 8.28
CA VAL A 64 17.51 19.76 7.42
C VAL A 64 16.01 19.98 7.56
N ILE A 65 15.61 21.22 7.79
CA ILE A 65 14.21 21.63 7.85
C ILE A 65 13.93 22.53 6.66
N LEU A 66 13.01 22.09 5.80
CA LEU A 66 12.45 22.87 4.72
C LEU A 66 11.09 23.39 5.15
N THR A 67 10.90 24.71 5.10
CA THR A 67 9.60 25.33 5.34
C THR A 67 9.09 25.95 4.05
N LEU A 68 7.88 25.57 3.63
CA LEU A 68 7.24 26.07 2.40
C LEU A 68 5.78 26.47 2.70
N PRO A 69 5.15 27.35 1.89
CA PRO A 69 3.72 27.57 1.99
C PRO A 69 2.92 26.29 1.70
N GLU A 70 1.76 26.16 2.33
CA GLU A 70 0.91 24.96 2.32
C GLU A 70 0.50 24.51 0.91
N GLU A 71 0.35 25.45 0.00
CA GLU A 71 -0.12 25.26 -1.37
C GLU A 71 1.00 24.98 -2.39
N GLN A 72 2.28 25.04 -1.98
CA GLN A 72 3.41 25.00 -2.92
C GLN A 72 4.04 23.63 -3.11
N LEU A 73 3.91 22.74 -2.14
CA LEU A 73 4.48 21.40 -2.26
C LEU A 73 3.58 20.54 -3.14
N LEU A 74 3.98 20.33 -4.40
CA LEU A 74 3.24 19.52 -5.37
C LEU A 74 3.83 18.12 -5.52
N TYR A 75 5.15 18.00 -5.42
CA TYR A 75 5.91 16.81 -5.78
C TYR A 75 7.11 16.65 -4.84
N VAL A 76 7.28 15.45 -4.28
CA VAL A 76 8.48 15.09 -3.51
C VAL A 76 9.07 13.82 -4.05
N ARG A 77 10.38 13.85 -4.33
CA ARG A 77 11.17 12.68 -4.72
C ARG A 77 12.39 12.54 -3.83
N VAL A 78 12.51 11.37 -3.20
CA VAL A 78 13.65 10.98 -2.38
C VAL A 78 14.36 9.81 -3.06
N ARG A 79 15.70 9.86 -3.13
CA ARG A 79 16.51 8.83 -3.80
C ARG A 79 17.75 8.47 -2.99
N THR A 80 18.37 7.33 -3.31
CA THR A 80 19.77 7.03 -2.96
C THR A 80 20.04 7.01 -1.45
N GLY A 81 19.21 6.30 -0.69
CA GLY A 81 19.42 6.13 0.75
C GLY A 81 19.07 7.33 1.62
N TYR A 82 18.53 8.42 1.07
CA TYR A 82 18.10 9.57 1.88
C TYR A 82 16.80 9.31 2.63
N HIS A 83 16.65 10.00 3.77
CA HIS A 83 15.47 9.95 4.61
C HIS A 83 14.75 11.30 4.62
N ALA A 84 13.47 11.33 4.28
CA ALA A 84 12.67 12.54 4.37
C ALA A 84 11.34 12.30 5.10
N GLN A 85 10.85 13.34 5.74
CA GLN A 85 9.54 13.38 6.38
C GLN A 85 8.77 14.61 5.91
N ILE A 86 7.52 14.43 5.50
CA ILE A 86 6.57 15.50 5.18
C ILE A 86 5.57 15.58 6.34
N LEU A 87 5.52 16.74 7.00
CA LEU A 87 4.56 17.04 8.06
C LEU A 87 3.19 17.42 7.48
N PRO A 88 2.09 17.19 8.23
CA PRO A 88 0.75 17.55 7.77
C PRO A 88 0.59 19.06 7.59
N GLY A 89 -0.29 19.44 6.66
CA GLY A 89 -0.69 20.82 6.37
C GLY A 89 -0.55 21.22 4.90
N PHE A 90 0.17 20.44 4.07
CA PHE A 90 0.19 20.67 2.63
C PHE A 90 -1.15 20.31 1.99
N THR A 91 -1.62 21.16 1.07
CA THR A 91 -2.98 21.07 0.49
C THR A 91 -2.99 20.67 -0.99
N ASN A 92 -1.86 20.82 -1.69
CA ASN A 92 -1.76 20.59 -3.14
C ASN A 92 -0.80 19.46 -3.55
N LEU A 93 -0.29 18.69 -2.58
CA LEU A 93 0.64 17.59 -2.86
C LEU A 93 -0.08 16.51 -3.68
N SER A 94 0.44 16.23 -4.87
CA SER A 94 -0.15 15.29 -5.82
C SER A 94 0.76 14.11 -6.18
N HIS A 95 2.06 14.20 -5.87
CA HIS A 95 2.99 13.11 -6.18
C HIS A 95 4.04 12.89 -5.10
N LEU A 96 4.26 11.62 -4.77
CA LEU A 96 5.29 11.15 -3.85
C LEU A 96 6.10 10.02 -4.48
N GLN A 97 7.43 10.15 -4.43
CA GLN A 97 8.33 9.14 -4.93
C GLN A 97 9.46 8.83 -3.94
N ALA A 98 9.65 7.54 -3.64
CA ALA A 98 10.82 7.02 -2.96
C ALA A 98 11.52 5.98 -3.86
N ASP A 99 12.83 6.10 -4.02
CA ASP A 99 13.62 5.28 -4.95
C ASP A 99 15.00 4.93 -4.37
N THR A 100 15.54 3.78 -4.73
CA THR A 100 16.90 3.33 -4.39
C THR A 100 17.22 3.46 -2.90
N ARG A 101 16.65 2.58 -2.07
CA ARG A 101 16.86 2.52 -0.61
C ARG A 101 16.49 3.79 0.17
N ALA A 102 15.81 4.75 -0.46
CA ALA A 102 15.32 5.94 0.22
C ALA A 102 14.20 5.57 1.21
N THR A 103 14.05 6.38 2.26
CA THR A 103 12.87 6.33 3.14
C THR A 103 12.11 7.63 3.06
N LEU A 104 10.79 7.55 2.83
CA LEU A 104 9.91 8.71 2.85
C LEU A 104 8.74 8.47 3.82
N THR A 105 8.60 9.34 4.81
CA THR A 105 7.40 9.39 5.66
C THR A 105 6.56 10.60 5.27
N ALA A 106 5.27 10.43 5.01
CA ALA A 106 4.41 11.54 4.62
C ALA A 106 3.05 11.47 5.33
N ASP A 107 2.69 12.55 6.02
CA ASP A 107 1.32 12.75 6.51
C ASP A 107 0.59 13.73 5.58
N CYS A 108 -0.26 13.17 4.74
CA CYS A 108 -1.07 13.88 3.75
C CYS A 108 -2.52 14.05 4.22
N SER A 109 -2.79 14.01 5.52
CA SER A 109 -4.16 14.12 6.07
C SER A 109 -4.79 15.50 5.87
N SER A 110 -4.03 16.51 5.46
CA SER A 110 -4.52 17.86 5.16
C SER A 110 -4.92 18.06 3.69
N LEU A 111 -4.72 17.05 2.83
CA LEU A 111 -5.19 17.09 1.46
C LEU A 111 -6.71 17.05 1.46
N THR A 112 -7.34 18.08 0.90
CA THR A 112 -8.78 18.12 0.69
C THR A 112 -9.10 17.76 -0.75
N PRO A 113 -10.10 16.90 -1.00
CA PRO A 113 -10.61 16.70 -2.35
C PRO A 113 -11.05 18.04 -2.95
N SER A 114 -10.56 18.39 -4.15
CA SER A 114 -11.03 19.59 -4.83
C SER A 114 -12.54 19.50 -5.04
N SER A 115 -13.28 20.47 -4.52
CA SER A 115 -14.75 20.55 -4.59
C SER A 115 -15.29 20.87 -5.99
N SER A 116 -14.43 20.90 -7.01
CA SER A 116 -14.83 21.14 -8.40
C SER A 116 -15.49 19.89 -8.96
N SER A 117 -16.74 20.06 -9.38
CA SER A 117 -17.72 19.07 -9.87
C SER A 117 -17.35 18.38 -11.19
N GLN A 118 -16.08 18.18 -11.50
CA GLN A 118 -15.66 17.29 -12.58
C GLN A 118 -15.27 15.96 -11.94
N GLU A 119 -16.08 14.93 -12.18
CA GLU A 119 -15.97 13.59 -11.60
C GLU A 119 -14.59 12.93 -11.78
N ASP A 120 -13.73 13.46 -12.66
CA ASP A 120 -12.39 12.94 -12.97
C ASP A 120 -11.22 13.62 -12.23
N GLN A 121 -11.45 14.68 -11.44
CA GLN A 121 -10.39 15.34 -10.65
C GLN A 121 -10.69 15.31 -9.15
N ARG A 122 -11.05 14.14 -8.62
CA ARG A 122 -10.75 13.91 -7.19
C ARG A 122 -9.23 14.05 -7.05
N LEU A 123 -8.74 14.88 -6.12
CA LEU A 123 -7.31 14.93 -5.82
C LEU A 123 -6.85 13.48 -5.65
N ARG A 124 -5.94 13.09 -6.53
CA ARG A 124 -5.35 11.76 -6.59
C ARG A 124 -3.90 11.94 -6.22
N LEU A 125 -3.45 11.15 -5.27
CA LEU A 125 -2.06 11.11 -4.89
C LEU A 125 -1.36 10.01 -5.67
N ASP A 126 -0.47 10.38 -6.57
CA ASP A 126 0.37 9.42 -7.28
C ASP A 126 1.54 9.02 -6.39
N VAL A 127 1.65 7.72 -6.07
CA VAL A 127 2.67 7.21 -5.17
C VAL A 127 3.54 6.18 -5.88
N THR A 128 4.84 6.42 -5.89
CA THR A 128 5.83 5.53 -6.50
C THR A 128 6.89 5.11 -5.48
N VAL A 129 7.06 3.80 -5.27
CA VAL A 129 8.10 3.26 -4.38
C VAL A 129 8.93 2.22 -5.14
N LYS A 130 10.23 2.42 -5.29
CA LYS A 130 11.08 1.59 -6.16
C LYS A 130 12.40 1.19 -5.50
N ASN A 131 12.98 0.07 -5.94
CA ASN A 131 14.38 -0.31 -5.70
C ASN A 131 14.76 -0.30 -4.20
N ASP A 132 14.14 -1.19 -3.43
CA ASP A 132 14.34 -1.36 -1.98
C ASP A 132 14.03 -0.10 -1.13
N ALA A 133 13.34 0.90 -1.71
CA ALA A 133 12.88 2.06 -0.96
C ALA A 133 11.72 1.72 -0.03
N THR A 134 11.59 2.49 1.05
CA THR A 134 10.49 2.37 2.02
C THR A 134 9.67 3.65 2.05
N MET A 135 8.34 3.52 2.04
CA MET A 135 7.43 4.65 2.25
C MET A 135 6.42 4.38 3.36
N TYR A 136 6.28 5.34 4.28
CA TYR A 136 5.22 5.41 5.28
C TYR A 136 4.28 6.54 4.87
N LEU A 137 3.06 6.21 4.47
CA LEU A 137 2.10 7.19 4.00
C LEU A 137 0.85 7.16 4.86
N LYS A 138 0.34 8.34 5.20
CA LYS A 138 -0.98 8.51 5.79
C LYS A 138 -1.79 9.51 4.97
N SER A 139 -2.99 9.13 4.54
CA SER A 139 -3.95 10.02 3.89
C SER A 139 -5.38 9.61 4.25
N THR A 140 -6.20 10.57 4.70
CA THR A 140 -7.56 10.31 5.17
C THR A 140 -8.60 10.46 4.07
N ASP A 141 -8.55 11.58 3.35
CA ASP A 141 -9.62 12.03 2.47
C ASP A 141 -9.29 11.88 0.98
N VAL A 142 -8.00 11.70 0.67
CA VAL A 142 -7.50 11.52 -0.70
C VAL A 142 -7.12 10.07 -0.94
N GLY A 143 -7.57 9.53 -2.07
CA GLY A 143 -7.13 8.22 -2.53
C GLY A 143 -5.77 8.30 -3.23
N ALA A 144 -4.99 7.25 -3.12
CA ALA A 144 -3.70 7.11 -3.80
C ALA A 144 -3.77 6.10 -4.94
N GLU A 145 -3.07 6.38 -6.04
CA GLU A 145 -2.70 5.37 -7.03
C GLU A 145 -1.26 4.93 -6.80
N LEU A 146 -1.02 3.62 -6.80
CA LEU A 146 0.19 3.01 -6.29
C LEU A 146 1.03 2.33 -7.39
N ASP A 147 2.33 2.63 -7.45
CA ASP A 147 3.34 1.94 -8.27
C ASP A 147 4.51 1.48 -7.38
N LEU A 148 4.52 0.20 -6.99
CA LEU A 148 5.54 -0.40 -6.13
C LEU A 148 6.35 -1.43 -6.90
N SER A 149 7.68 -1.34 -6.89
CA SER A 149 8.55 -2.29 -7.61
C SER A 149 9.95 -2.46 -7.01
N GLY A 150 10.61 -3.54 -7.40
CA GLY A 150 12.03 -3.78 -7.11
C GLY A 150 12.34 -3.87 -5.62
N GLY A 151 11.61 -4.69 -4.85
CA GLY A 151 11.86 -4.85 -3.41
C GLY A 151 11.29 -3.72 -2.52
N ALA A 152 10.55 -2.80 -3.11
CA ALA A 152 9.91 -1.69 -2.40
C ALA A 152 9.01 -2.14 -1.24
N VAL A 153 8.98 -1.35 -0.17
CA VAL A 153 8.08 -1.55 0.97
C VAL A 153 7.22 -0.30 1.17
N MET A 154 5.91 -0.47 1.22
CA MET A 154 4.98 0.62 1.53
C MET A 154 4.09 0.24 2.70
N ILE A 155 4.01 1.13 3.68
CA ILE A 155 3.04 1.06 4.78
C ILE A 155 2.11 2.26 4.60
N TYR A 156 0.85 1.99 4.26
CA TYR A 156 -0.11 3.00 3.85
C TYR A 156 -1.36 2.96 4.71
N GLN A 157 -1.61 4.04 5.46
CA GLN A 157 -2.88 4.27 6.13
C GLN A 157 -3.73 5.22 5.28
N GLY A 158 -4.70 4.68 4.54
CA GLY A 158 -5.55 5.49 3.65
C GLY A 158 -6.31 4.68 2.62
N ASN A 159 -6.74 5.35 1.56
CA ASN A 159 -7.57 4.73 0.53
C ASN A 159 -6.79 4.53 -0.78
N VAL A 160 -6.99 3.39 -1.43
CA VAL A 160 -6.46 3.10 -2.76
C VAL A 160 -7.54 3.39 -3.81
N MET A 161 -7.16 4.08 -4.88
CA MET A 161 -8.05 4.45 -5.99
C MET A 161 -7.37 4.31 -7.34
N GLY A 162 -8.12 4.55 -8.42
CA GLY A 162 -7.57 4.59 -9.78
C GLY A 162 -7.42 3.22 -10.43
N HIS A 163 -7.23 3.22 -11.75
CA HIS A 163 -7.27 2.01 -12.57
C HIS A 163 -5.92 1.30 -12.70
N ARG A 164 -4.86 1.82 -12.06
CA ARG A 164 -3.52 1.26 -12.22
C ARG A 164 -2.76 1.26 -10.90
N ASN A 165 -3.17 0.39 -9.99
CA ASN A 165 -2.39 0.10 -8.80
C ASN A 165 -1.57 -1.16 -9.05
N VAL A 166 -0.26 -1.08 -8.95
CA VAL A 166 0.64 -2.21 -9.23
C VAL A 166 1.58 -2.42 -8.05
N VAL A 167 1.62 -3.67 -7.57
CA VAL A 167 2.62 -4.16 -6.62
C VAL A 167 3.42 -5.25 -7.32
N GLU A 168 4.56 -4.87 -7.90
CA GLU A 168 5.39 -5.75 -8.70
C GLU A 168 6.20 -6.74 -7.84
N SER A 169 6.85 -7.68 -8.52
CA SER A 169 7.61 -8.76 -7.88
C SER A 169 8.58 -8.26 -6.80
N HIS A 170 8.55 -8.97 -5.67
CA HIS A 170 9.32 -8.69 -4.45
C HIS A 170 8.92 -7.42 -3.69
N ALA A 171 7.97 -6.62 -4.20
CA ALA A 171 7.44 -5.49 -3.45
C ALA A 171 6.45 -5.95 -2.38
N ARG A 172 6.32 -5.12 -1.34
CA ARG A 172 5.44 -5.36 -0.19
C ARG A 172 4.55 -4.15 0.07
N LEU A 173 3.25 -4.37 0.11
CA LEU A 173 2.24 -3.39 0.50
C LEU A 173 1.58 -3.80 1.81
N TYR A 174 1.56 -2.90 2.79
CA TYR A 174 0.77 -3.01 4.00
C TYR A 174 -0.24 -1.86 4.00
N LEU A 175 -1.49 -2.16 3.61
CA LEU A 175 -2.58 -1.21 3.53
C LEU A 175 -3.44 -1.29 4.78
N GLN A 176 -3.62 -0.17 5.48
CA GLN A 176 -4.63 0.05 6.51
C GLN A 176 -5.68 1.02 5.96
N GLY A 177 -6.75 0.46 5.38
CA GLY A 177 -7.82 1.25 4.79
C GLY A 177 -8.48 0.55 3.60
N THR A 178 -9.11 1.32 2.72
CA THR A 178 -10.07 0.77 1.73
C THR A 178 -9.54 0.81 0.30
N ILE A 179 -9.68 -0.29 -0.43
CA ILE A 179 -9.60 -0.29 -1.90
C ILE A 179 -10.96 0.15 -2.44
N LEU A 180 -11.05 1.37 -2.98
CA LEU A 180 -12.30 2.01 -3.35
C LEU A 180 -12.96 1.41 -4.60
N PRO A 181 -14.28 1.64 -4.82
CA PRO A 181 -14.95 1.24 -6.06
C PRO A 181 -14.25 1.83 -7.30
N GLY A 182 -14.12 1.03 -8.35
CA GLY A 182 -13.41 1.41 -9.57
C GLY A 182 -11.88 1.32 -9.48
N ALA A 183 -11.33 1.06 -8.28
CA ALA A 183 -9.90 0.81 -8.16
C ALA A 183 -9.55 -0.56 -8.75
N GLU A 184 -8.48 -0.61 -9.54
CA GLU A 184 -7.92 -1.85 -10.09
C GLU A 184 -6.51 -2.02 -9.52
N THR A 185 -6.30 -3.10 -8.76
CA THR A 185 -5.03 -3.40 -8.08
C THR A 185 -4.49 -4.74 -8.54
N GLN A 186 -3.30 -4.74 -9.13
CA GLN A 186 -2.57 -5.92 -9.56
C GLN A 186 -1.41 -6.20 -8.61
N ILE A 187 -1.37 -7.40 -8.05
CA ILE A 187 -0.30 -7.91 -7.20
C ILE A 187 0.44 -8.99 -8.00
N SER A 188 1.64 -8.68 -8.46
CA SER A 188 2.41 -9.55 -9.35
C SER A 188 3.09 -10.69 -8.60
N SER A 189 3.68 -11.61 -9.37
CA SER A 189 4.35 -12.79 -8.82
C SER A 189 5.39 -12.47 -7.75
N SER A 190 5.39 -13.20 -6.64
CA SER A 190 6.30 -13.02 -5.49
C SER A 190 6.16 -11.67 -4.77
N ALA A 191 5.14 -10.87 -5.08
CA ALA A 191 4.77 -9.71 -4.28
C ALA A 191 3.88 -10.11 -3.09
N ILE A 192 3.88 -9.28 -2.06
CA ILE A 192 3.06 -9.48 -0.86
C ILE A 192 2.20 -8.24 -0.65
N ALA A 193 0.89 -8.43 -0.49
CA ALA A 193 -0.03 -7.39 -0.09
C ALA A 193 -0.82 -7.83 1.14
N THR A 194 -0.64 -7.11 2.24
CA THR A 194 -1.46 -7.24 3.44
C THR A 194 -2.47 -6.09 3.46
N ILE A 195 -3.76 -6.39 3.45
CA ILE A 195 -4.84 -5.40 3.43
C ILE A 195 -5.65 -5.55 4.72
N ASP A 196 -5.61 -4.50 5.53
CA ASP A 196 -6.37 -4.32 6.76
C ASP A 196 -7.45 -3.25 6.52
N GLY A 197 -8.58 -3.70 5.96
CA GLY A 197 -9.73 -2.86 5.65
C GLY A 197 -10.60 -3.44 4.53
N ASP A 198 -11.47 -2.59 3.96
CA ASP A 198 -12.46 -2.99 2.97
C ASP A 198 -11.88 -3.12 1.55
N ILE A 199 -12.37 -4.10 0.78
CA ILE A 199 -12.14 -4.18 -0.66
C ILE A 199 -13.47 -4.00 -1.37
N ARG A 200 -13.63 -2.84 -2.02
CA ARG A 200 -14.80 -2.47 -2.83
C ARG A 200 -14.46 -2.34 -4.33
N GLY A 201 -13.17 -2.33 -4.66
CA GLY A 201 -12.64 -2.38 -6.02
C GLY A 201 -12.30 -3.80 -6.49
N HIS A 202 -11.37 -3.90 -7.43
CA HIS A 202 -10.88 -5.15 -7.98
C HIS A 202 -9.43 -5.39 -7.59
N VAL A 203 -9.12 -6.58 -7.08
CA VAL A 203 -7.76 -7.03 -6.80
C VAL A 203 -7.48 -8.29 -7.61
N THR A 204 -6.43 -8.25 -8.44
CA THR A 204 -5.87 -9.40 -9.15
C THR A 204 -4.53 -9.77 -8.54
N ALA A 205 -4.38 -11.03 -8.16
CA ALA A 205 -3.12 -11.60 -7.68
C ALA A 205 -2.60 -12.63 -8.68
N ASP A 206 -1.40 -12.40 -9.20
CA ASP A 206 -0.72 -13.27 -10.16
C ASP A 206 0.13 -14.35 -9.43
N ASP A 207 0.67 -15.29 -10.20
CA ASP A 207 1.41 -16.48 -9.78
C ASP A 207 2.29 -16.28 -8.54
N TRP A 208 1.98 -16.96 -7.43
CA TRP A 208 2.79 -16.93 -6.19
C TRP A 208 2.75 -15.57 -5.46
N ALA A 209 1.92 -14.63 -5.90
CA ALA A 209 1.55 -13.50 -5.07
C ALA A 209 0.84 -13.98 -3.81
N ILE A 210 1.06 -13.25 -2.71
CA ILE A 210 0.41 -13.48 -1.45
C ILE A 210 -0.45 -12.26 -1.14
N VAL A 211 -1.76 -12.49 -1.00
CA VAL A 211 -2.71 -11.49 -0.49
C VAL A 211 -3.23 -11.94 0.86
N GLU A 212 -2.91 -11.18 1.90
CA GLU A 212 -3.37 -11.40 3.26
C GLU A 212 -4.43 -10.36 3.60
N LEU A 213 -5.64 -10.81 3.90
CA LEU A 213 -6.71 -9.95 4.38
C LEU A 213 -6.76 -10.06 5.89
N VAL A 214 -6.30 -9.02 6.56
CA VAL A 214 -6.34 -8.93 8.02
C VAL A 214 -7.59 -8.16 8.38
N THR A 215 -8.49 -8.79 9.12
CA THR A 215 -9.56 -8.04 9.79
C THR A 215 -9.08 -7.76 11.19
N THR A 216 -8.63 -6.54 11.49
CA THR A 216 -8.29 -6.17 12.86
C THR A 216 -9.53 -6.21 13.76
N ASP A 217 -9.60 -7.27 14.53
CA ASP A 217 -10.58 -7.50 15.59
C ASP A 217 -10.18 -6.66 16.81
N ASN A 218 -10.93 -5.60 17.12
CA ASN A 218 -10.88 -4.95 18.43
C ASN A 218 -12.31 -4.61 18.91
N ALA A 219 -12.82 -5.48 19.80
CA ALA A 219 -13.71 -5.15 20.91
C ALA A 219 -15.08 -4.49 20.62
N ASN A 220 -15.98 -5.16 19.89
CA ASN A 220 -17.39 -5.35 20.27
C ASN A 220 -18.12 -5.98 19.09
N VAL A 221 -18.81 -7.10 19.36
CA VAL A 221 -19.64 -7.82 18.40
C VAL A 221 -20.89 -6.98 18.09
N ASN A 222 -20.70 -6.03 17.18
CA ASN A 222 -21.71 -5.43 16.31
C ASN A 222 -21.00 -4.94 15.03
N GLN A 223 -20.05 -5.73 14.53
CA GLN A 223 -19.31 -5.45 13.30
C GLN A 223 -20.14 -5.86 12.07
N THR A 224 -20.63 -4.86 11.34
CA THR A 224 -21.20 -4.98 9.99
C THR A 224 -20.23 -4.54 8.87
N ASN A 225 -18.99 -4.14 9.16
CA ASN A 225 -18.30 -3.19 8.27
C ASN A 225 -16.91 -3.60 7.74
N ASN A 226 -16.50 -4.87 7.85
CA ASN A 226 -15.41 -5.40 7.00
C ASN A 226 -16.04 -6.34 5.97
N SER A 227 -16.55 -5.76 4.90
CA SER A 227 -17.23 -6.48 3.82
C SER A 227 -16.43 -6.33 2.54
N ILE A 228 -15.92 -7.43 2.00
CA ILE A 228 -15.39 -7.44 0.65
C ILE A 228 -16.60 -7.52 -0.27
N THR A 229 -17.03 -6.37 -0.78
CA THR A 229 -18.05 -6.27 -1.84
C THR A 229 -17.44 -6.24 -3.24
N GLY A 230 -16.12 -6.11 -3.31
CA GLY A 230 -15.32 -6.21 -4.52
C GLY A 230 -15.03 -7.64 -4.97
N THR A 231 -14.22 -7.77 -6.01
CA THR A 231 -13.79 -9.07 -6.55
C THR A 231 -12.31 -9.27 -6.33
N ILE A 232 -11.94 -10.41 -5.73
CA ILE A 232 -10.54 -10.86 -5.66
C ILE A 232 -10.37 -12.03 -6.62
N GLN A 233 -9.45 -11.89 -7.58
CA GLN A 233 -9.05 -12.95 -8.49
C GLN A 233 -7.64 -13.42 -8.15
N ALA A 234 -7.50 -14.69 -7.78
CA ALA A 234 -6.20 -15.36 -7.70
C ALA A 234 -5.98 -16.23 -8.93
N ARG A 235 -4.84 -16.04 -9.59
CA ARG A 235 -4.42 -16.84 -10.74
C ARG A 235 -3.30 -17.80 -10.34
N ASN A 236 -3.31 -19.00 -10.93
CA ASN A 236 -2.29 -20.04 -10.72
C ASN A 236 -2.03 -20.30 -9.23
N ALA A 237 -0.77 -20.50 -8.79
CA ALA A 237 -0.42 -20.83 -7.40
C ALA A 237 -0.40 -19.63 -6.43
N ALA A 238 -1.21 -18.60 -6.66
CA ALA A 238 -1.40 -17.50 -5.71
C ALA A 238 -2.09 -17.97 -4.42
N SER A 239 -1.78 -17.31 -3.30
CA SER A 239 -2.41 -17.58 -2.00
C SER A 239 -3.25 -16.40 -1.54
N ILE A 240 -4.52 -16.66 -1.26
CA ILE A 240 -5.41 -15.71 -0.58
C ILE A 240 -5.69 -16.27 0.81
N ASN A 241 -5.30 -15.52 1.83
CA ASN A 241 -5.61 -15.83 3.22
C ASN A 241 -6.62 -14.81 3.73
N VAL A 242 -7.85 -15.28 4.00
CA VAL A 242 -8.91 -14.46 4.59
C VAL A 242 -8.96 -14.74 6.09
N GLY A 243 -8.75 -13.69 6.89
CA GLY A 243 -8.83 -13.77 8.34
C GLY A 243 -10.19 -14.27 8.86
N PRO A 244 -10.26 -14.69 10.14
CA PRO A 244 -11.39 -15.39 10.74
C PRO A 244 -12.76 -14.68 10.70
N TYR A 245 -12.77 -13.38 10.39
CA TYR A 245 -13.95 -12.50 10.38
C TYR A 245 -14.18 -11.79 9.05
N GLY A 246 -13.42 -12.13 8.00
CA GLY A 246 -13.60 -11.54 6.68
C GLY A 246 -14.78 -12.16 5.93
N ASN A 247 -15.74 -11.34 5.49
CA ASN A 247 -16.76 -11.76 4.52
C ASN A 247 -16.30 -11.42 3.10
N CYS A 248 -16.31 -12.41 2.20
CA CYS A 248 -16.01 -12.25 0.79
C CYS A 248 -17.27 -12.42 -0.08
N ASP A 249 -17.68 -11.38 -0.80
CA ASP A 249 -18.78 -11.50 -1.77
C ASP A 249 -18.39 -12.40 -2.94
N ARG A 250 -17.17 -12.23 -3.47
CA ARG A 250 -16.67 -13.03 -4.59
C ARG A 250 -15.16 -13.22 -4.57
N VAL A 251 -14.74 -14.46 -4.36
CA VAL A 251 -13.38 -14.93 -4.64
C VAL A 251 -13.43 -15.87 -5.83
N THR A 252 -12.66 -15.56 -6.87
CA THR A 252 -12.46 -16.43 -8.02
C THR A 252 -11.03 -16.93 -8.02
N THR A 253 -10.87 -18.25 -8.15
CA THR A 253 -9.56 -18.92 -8.22
C THR A 253 -9.42 -19.65 -9.54
N GLU A 254 -8.27 -19.52 -10.19
CA GLU A 254 -7.85 -20.37 -11.29
C GLU A 254 -7.06 -21.59 -10.76
N SER A 255 -6.69 -22.52 -11.64
CA SER A 255 -6.07 -23.80 -11.29
C SER A 255 -4.83 -23.66 -10.38
N ASN A 256 -4.75 -24.48 -9.33
CA ASN A 256 -3.66 -24.51 -8.34
C ASN A 256 -3.57 -23.36 -7.33
N ALA A 257 -4.53 -22.43 -7.28
CA ALA A 257 -4.56 -21.39 -6.24
C ALA A 257 -4.96 -21.99 -4.88
N ILE A 258 -4.41 -21.43 -3.80
CA ILE A 258 -4.81 -21.78 -2.43
C ILE A 258 -5.62 -20.62 -1.87
N CYS A 259 -6.92 -20.86 -1.66
CA CYS A 259 -7.78 -19.97 -0.90
C CYS A 259 -8.00 -20.58 0.48
N SER A 260 -7.45 -19.96 1.52
CA SER A 260 -7.68 -20.34 2.91
C SER A 260 -8.63 -19.32 3.54
N ILE A 261 -9.82 -19.77 3.91
CA ILE A 261 -10.80 -18.94 4.63
C ILE A 261 -10.84 -19.45 6.07
N GLY A 262 -10.39 -18.62 7.01
CA GLY A 262 -10.64 -18.87 8.43
C GLY A 262 -12.12 -18.59 8.71
N ILE A 263 -12.89 -19.58 9.13
CA ILE A 263 -14.27 -19.39 9.59
C ILE A 263 -14.34 -19.71 11.07
N ILE A 264 -14.73 -18.74 11.90
CA ILE A 264 -15.13 -19.01 13.29
C ILE A 264 -16.67 -19.08 13.34
N GLY A 265 -17.22 -20.30 13.25
CA GLY A 265 -18.66 -20.55 13.35
C GLY A 265 -19.00 -22.03 13.48
N ASN A 266 -20.15 -22.34 14.11
CA ASN A 266 -20.68 -23.71 14.17
C ASN A 266 -21.07 -24.16 12.75
N ILE A 267 -20.33 -25.14 12.22
CA ILE A 267 -20.71 -25.83 10.99
C ILE A 267 -21.77 -26.87 11.34
N THR A 268 -23.03 -26.60 11.03
CA THR A 268 -24.06 -27.65 10.99
C THR A 268 -23.86 -28.43 9.70
N THR A 269 -23.29 -29.64 9.80
CA THR A 269 -23.09 -30.52 8.65
C THR A 269 -24.42 -31.16 8.24
N HIS A 270 -24.88 -30.87 7.02
CA HIS A 270 -25.90 -31.68 6.36
C HIS A 270 -25.24 -32.43 5.19
N ASN A 271 -25.38 -33.76 5.18
CA ASN A 271 -24.96 -34.59 4.06
C ASN A 271 -25.89 -34.33 2.87
N PHE A 272 -25.38 -33.74 1.81
CA PHE A 272 -26.05 -33.70 0.50
C PHE A 272 -25.12 -34.26 -0.57
N SER A 273 -25.68 -35.05 -1.47
CA SER A 273 -24.98 -35.88 -2.46
C SER A 273 -24.83 -35.22 -3.84
N GLU A 274 -25.03 -33.90 -3.95
CA GLU A 274 -24.94 -33.15 -5.22
C GLU A 274 -24.30 -31.77 -4.99
N PRO A 275 -23.67 -31.16 -6.02
CA PRO A 275 -22.97 -29.89 -5.88
C PRO A 275 -23.96 -28.74 -5.66
N THR A 276 -24.18 -28.38 -4.40
CA THR A 276 -25.03 -27.23 -4.03
C THR A 276 -24.20 -25.96 -3.83
N GLU A 277 -24.73 -24.88 -4.40
CA GLU A 277 -24.33 -23.49 -4.19
C GLU A 277 -24.31 -23.13 -2.70
N TRP A 278 -23.25 -22.44 -2.26
CA TRP A 278 -23.17 -21.91 -0.91
C TRP A 278 -23.94 -20.59 -0.85
N THR A 279 -25.01 -20.55 -0.06
CA THR A 279 -25.65 -19.30 0.36
C THR A 279 -25.64 -19.19 1.89
N ARG A 280 -24.66 -18.43 2.39
CA ARG A 280 -24.93 -17.35 3.35
C ARG A 280 -23.87 -16.26 3.17
N HIS A 281 -24.24 -15.27 2.35
CA HIS A 281 -23.52 -14.05 1.95
C HIS A 281 -22.04 -14.24 1.52
N GLY A 282 -21.88 -14.86 0.35
CA GLY A 282 -20.61 -14.95 -0.38
C GLY A 282 -20.58 -16.17 -1.28
N THR A 283 -20.39 -15.97 -2.59
CA THR A 283 -20.26 -17.08 -3.56
C THR A 283 -18.77 -17.36 -3.78
N VAL A 284 -18.29 -18.50 -3.31
CA VAL A 284 -16.94 -18.98 -3.62
C VAL A 284 -17.04 -19.91 -4.84
N LEU A 285 -16.52 -19.47 -5.99
CA LEU A 285 -16.45 -20.28 -7.21
C LEU A 285 -15.00 -20.78 -7.38
N CYS A 286 -14.77 -22.05 -7.06
CA CYS A 286 -13.50 -22.73 -7.30
C CYS A 286 -13.66 -23.68 -8.49
N SER A 287 -12.97 -23.42 -9.61
CA SER A 287 -13.06 -24.28 -10.79
C SER A 287 -12.02 -25.41 -10.81
N SER A 288 -10.98 -25.37 -9.94
CA SER A 288 -9.95 -26.43 -9.82
C SER A 288 -8.98 -26.25 -8.62
N ALA A 289 -9.36 -25.49 -7.59
CA ALA A 289 -8.51 -25.19 -6.43
C ALA A 289 -8.67 -26.23 -5.30
N THR A 290 -7.60 -26.44 -4.51
CA THR A 290 -7.70 -27.22 -3.27
C THR A 290 -8.16 -26.28 -2.16
N THR A 291 -9.46 -26.31 -1.83
CA THR A 291 -10.00 -25.51 -0.73
C THR A 291 -9.66 -26.17 0.60
N ALA A 292 -8.73 -25.60 1.37
CA ALA A 292 -8.45 -26.03 2.74
C ALA A 292 -9.27 -25.17 3.71
N ILE A 293 -10.40 -25.71 4.20
CA ILE A 293 -11.16 -25.07 5.28
C ILE A 293 -10.53 -25.50 6.61
N THR A 294 -9.88 -24.57 7.29
CA THR A 294 -9.29 -24.84 8.62
C THR A 294 -10.22 -24.29 9.69
N THR A 295 -10.88 -25.16 10.45
CA THR A 295 -11.67 -24.75 11.61
C THR A 295 -10.81 -24.76 12.87
N THR A 296 -11.04 -23.82 13.77
CA THR A 296 -10.29 -23.68 15.04
C THR A 296 -10.59 -24.77 16.07
N ARG A 297 -11.30 -25.84 15.69
CA ARG A 297 -11.46 -27.07 16.49
C ARG A 297 -11.31 -28.30 15.60
N GLY A 298 -10.06 -28.76 15.47
CA GLY A 298 -9.71 -30.03 14.84
C GLY A 298 -9.53 -29.90 13.32
N VAL A 299 -8.34 -30.25 12.85
CA VAL A 299 -8.01 -30.35 11.43
C VAL A 299 -8.97 -31.37 10.79
N LEU A 300 -9.88 -30.90 9.95
CA LEU A 300 -10.62 -31.75 9.02
C LEU A 300 -10.09 -31.48 7.61
N SER A 301 -9.13 -32.29 7.17
CA SER A 301 -8.61 -32.23 5.81
C SER A 301 -9.64 -32.84 4.85
N LEU A 302 -10.37 -32.00 4.12
CA LEU A 302 -11.21 -32.43 3.00
C LEU A 302 -10.37 -32.36 1.71
N LEU A 303 -9.82 -33.48 1.28
CA LEU A 303 -9.21 -33.65 -0.04
C LEU A 303 -10.32 -33.99 -1.05
N LEU A 304 -10.73 -33.02 -1.86
CA LEU A 304 -11.58 -33.25 -3.02
C LEU A 304 -10.71 -33.38 -4.28
N THR A 305 -10.26 -34.60 -4.57
CA THR A 305 -9.69 -34.94 -5.88
C THR A 305 -10.83 -35.25 -6.85
N ALA A 306 -11.07 -34.39 -7.83
CA ALA A 306 -11.93 -34.69 -8.96
C ALA A 306 -11.21 -35.68 -9.91
N PHE A 307 -11.62 -36.95 -9.91
CA PHE A 307 -11.24 -37.90 -10.95
C PHE A 307 -12.19 -37.75 -12.14
N ALA A 308 -11.68 -37.28 -13.27
CA ALA A 308 -12.36 -37.39 -14.55
C ALA A 308 -12.24 -38.85 -15.06
N TRP A 309 -13.35 -39.59 -15.09
CA TRP A 309 -13.40 -40.88 -15.77
C TRP A 309 -13.73 -40.67 -17.24
N TRP A 310 -12.78 -41.05 -18.10
CA TRP A 310 -12.99 -41.28 -19.53
C TRP A 310 -13.34 -42.76 -19.72
N ILE A 311 -14.59 -43.07 -20.08
CA ILE A 311 -14.92 -44.37 -20.68
C ILE A 311 -15.46 -44.08 -22.07
N GLY A 312 -14.62 -44.33 -23.07
CA GLY A 312 -15.06 -44.58 -24.42
C GLY A 312 -15.40 -46.06 -24.59
N SER A 313 -16.59 -46.31 -25.12
CA SER A 313 -16.96 -47.50 -25.89
C SER A 313 -18.01 -47.08 -26.90
#